data_AF-A0A382SBD8-F1
#
_entry.id   AF-A0A382SBD8-F1
#
_cell.length_a   1.000
_cell.length_b   1.000
_cell.length_c   1.000
_cell.angle_alpha   90.00
_cell.angle_beta   90.00
_cell.angle_gamma   90.00
#
_symmetry.space_group_name_H-M   'P 1'
#
loop_
_entity.id
_entity.type
_entity.pdbx_description
1 polymer ?
#
loop_
_entity_poly.entity_id
_entity_poly.type
_entity_poly.pdbx_seq_one_letter_code
_entity_poly.pdbx_strand_id
1 'polypeptide(L)'
;MTEKTITIKVKRQDKPNSPSYWQTFEVPDKPFANIISCLMEIQKTPTTGDGKTVSPVTWDCNCLEEVCGSCTMVINGRVRQACTALVDKLKKPIVL
;
A
#
# COMPACT_ATOMS: atom_id res chain seq x y z
N MET A 1 -17.40 8.28 15.81
CA MET A 1 -17.57 8.55 14.37
C MET A 1 -16.95 7.36 13.65
N THR A 2 -17.65 6.71 12.74
CA THR A 2 -17.08 5.61 11.96
C THR A 2 -16.02 6.19 11.03
N GLU A 3 -14.75 6.03 11.37
CA GLU A 3 -13.65 6.44 10.50
C GLU A 3 -13.76 5.66 9.19
N LYS A 4 -13.84 6.36 8.07
CA LYS A 4 -13.92 5.73 6.76
C LYS A 4 -12.56 5.09 6.48
N THR A 5 -12.55 3.80 6.17
CA THR A 5 -11.33 3.06 5.79
C THR A 5 -11.33 2.75 4.30
N ILE A 6 -10.13 2.51 3.77
CA ILE A 6 -9.92 1.94 2.44
C ILE A 6 -9.21 0.59 2.59
N THR A 7 -9.63 -0.36 1.75
CA THR A 7 -9.01 -1.67 1.68
C THR A 7 -7.87 -1.66 0.66
N ILE A 8 -6.69 -2.08 1.10
CA ILE A 8 -5.50 -2.25 0.26
C ILE A 8 -5.05 -3.70 0.34
N LYS A 9 -4.88 -4.33 -0.82
CA LYS A 9 -4.33 -5.69 -0.94
C LYS A 9 -2.89 -5.57 -1.43
N VAL A 10 -1.95 -6.09 -0.64
CA VAL A 10 -0.51 -6.06 -0.95
C VAL A 10 -0.06 -7.46 -1.27
N LYS A 11 0.63 -7.64 -2.41
CA LYS A 11 1.31 -8.90 -2.71
C LYS A 11 2.59 -9.00 -1.87
N ARG A 12 2.64 -10.01 -0.99
CA ARG A 12 3.74 -10.22 -0.04
C ARG A 12 4.50 -11.49 -0.35
N GLN A 13 5.76 -11.51 0.07
CA GLN A 13 6.65 -12.66 0.03
C GLN A 13 7.67 -12.50 1.15
N ASP A 14 7.69 -13.42 2.12
CA ASP A 14 8.49 -13.25 3.34
C ASP A 14 9.96 -13.66 3.14
N LYS A 15 10.22 -14.59 2.21
CA LYS A 15 11.55 -15.09 1.88
C LYS A 15 11.71 -15.26 0.36
N PRO A 16 12.94 -15.18 -0.19
CA PRO A 16 13.19 -15.36 -1.63
C PRO A 16 12.60 -16.65 -2.23
N ASN A 17 12.54 -17.73 -1.44
CA ASN A 17 12.03 -19.03 -1.91
C ASN A 17 10.59 -19.34 -1.45
N SER A 18 9.92 -18.42 -0.75
CA SER A 18 8.53 -18.62 -0.31
C SER A 18 7.53 -18.21 -1.39
N PRO A 19 6.36 -18.88 -1.50
CA PRO A 19 5.32 -18.44 -2.42
C PRO A 19 4.79 -17.06 -2.04
N SER A 20 4.51 -16.23 -3.05
CA SER A 20 3.85 -14.95 -2.82
C SER A 20 2.39 -15.15 -2.42
N TYR A 21 1.86 -14.30 -1.54
CA TYR A 21 0.47 -14.32 -1.10
C TYR A 21 -0.12 -12.91 -1.08
N TRP A 22 -1.45 -12.82 -1.13
CA TRP A 22 -2.15 -11.56 -0.99
C TRP A 22 -2.51 -11.32 0.47
N GLN A 23 -2.13 -10.17 1.00
CA GLN A 23 -2.52 -9.75 2.35
C GLN A 23 -3.32 -8.46 2.29
N THR A 24 -4.43 -8.44 3.03
CA THR A 24 -5.36 -7.30 3.05
C THR A 24 -5.10 -6.46 4.29
N PHE A 25 -5.10 -5.15 4.11
CA PHE A 25 -4.99 -4.14 5.15
C PHE A 25 -6.12 -3.13 5.01
N GLU A 26 -6.55 -2.57 6.14
CA GLU A 26 -7.44 -1.43 6.19
C GLU A 26 -6.67 -0.22 6.69
N VAL A 27 -6.75 0.89 5.96
CA VAL A 27 -6.12 2.15 6.38
C VAL A 27 -7.16 3.28 6.38
N PRO A 28 -7.00 4.30 7.23
CA PRO A 28 -7.90 5.46 7.21
C PRO A 28 -7.92 6.17 5.84
N ASP A 29 -9.11 6.52 5.36
CA ASP A 29 -9.34 7.29 4.13
C ASP A 29 -8.99 8.77 4.38
N LYS A 30 -7.70 9.11 4.28
CA LYS A 30 -7.19 10.47 4.49
C LYS A 30 -7.25 11.29 3.18
N PRO A 31 -7.69 12.56 3.20
CA PRO A 31 -7.63 13.44 2.04
C PRO A 31 -6.22 13.51 1.45
N PHE A 32 -6.13 13.51 0.11
CA PHE A 32 -4.88 13.62 -0.65
C PHE A 32 -3.84 12.51 -0.37
N ALA A 33 -4.24 11.39 0.23
CA ALA A 33 -3.35 10.25 0.41
C ALA A 33 -2.89 9.68 -0.94
N ASN A 34 -1.60 9.33 -1.02
CA ASN A 34 -1.03 8.56 -2.11
C ASN A 34 -0.71 7.13 -1.62
N ILE A 35 -0.25 6.25 -2.51
CA ILE A 35 0.07 4.87 -2.12
C ILE A 35 1.20 4.80 -1.09
N ILE A 36 2.20 5.69 -1.16
CA ILE A 36 3.27 5.72 -0.14
C ILE A 36 2.72 6.04 1.25
N SER A 37 1.89 7.06 1.40
CA SER A 37 1.34 7.42 2.71
C SER A 37 0.46 6.31 3.29
N CYS A 38 -0.26 5.56 2.43
CA CYS A 38 -0.97 4.36 2.84
C CYS A 38 -0.03 3.23 3.31
N LEU A 39 1.05 2.96 2.56
CA LEU A 39 2.05 1.95 2.96
C LEU A 39 2.75 2.33 4.27
N MET A 40 3.05 3.62 4.48
CA MET A 40 3.57 4.12 5.75
C MET A 40 2.57 3.94 6.90
N GLU A 41 1.27 4.12 6.67
CA GLU A 41 0.25 3.88 7.68
C GLU A 41 0.19 2.39 8.07
N ILE A 42 0.25 1.48 7.09
CA ILE A 42 0.36 0.03 7.33
C ILE A 42 1.65 -0.27 8.11
N GLN A 43 2.76 0.36 7.76
CA GLN A 43 4.05 0.13 8.43
C GLN A 43 4.03 0.56 9.90
N LYS A 44 3.36 1.67 10.25
CA LYS A 44 3.21 2.15 11.63
C LYS A 44 2.41 1.19 12.50
N THR A 45 1.40 0.53 11.94
CA THR A 45 0.53 -0.39 12.66
C THR A 45 0.22 -1.59 11.75
N PRO A 46 1.13 -2.57 11.65
CA PRO A 46 1.06 -3.66 10.66
C PRO A 46 0.06 -4.73 11.10
N THR A 47 -1.22 -4.37 11.08
CA THR A 47 -2.35 -5.23 11.41
C THR A 47 -3.16 -5.50 10.16
N THR A 48 -3.40 -6.77 9.87
CA THR A 48 -4.19 -7.20 8.71
C THR A 48 -5.68 -6.90 8.90
N GLY A 49 -6.46 -6.99 7.81
CA GLY A 49 -7.93 -6.84 7.87
C GLY A 49 -8.63 -7.88 8.76
N ASP A 50 -7.99 -9.00 9.08
CA ASP A 50 -8.46 -10.00 10.06
C ASP A 50 -7.89 -9.79 11.48
N GLY A 51 -7.25 -8.65 11.74
CA GLY A 51 -6.79 -8.26 13.08
C GLY A 51 -5.47 -8.89 13.53
N LYS A 52 -4.70 -9.52 12.64
CA LYS A 52 -3.41 -10.14 12.98
C LYS A 52 -2.26 -9.16 12.80
N THR A 53 -1.43 -9.03 13.83
CA THR A 53 -0.15 -8.32 13.70
C THR A 53 0.82 -9.14 12.87
N VAL A 54 1.43 -8.50 11.88
CA VAL A 54 2.36 -9.12 10.93
C VAL A 54 3.63 -8.28 10.81
N SER A 55 4.66 -8.81 10.14
CA SER A 55 5.83 -8.00 9.80
C SER A 55 5.42 -6.79 8.96
N PRO A 56 6.02 -5.60 9.16
CA PRO A 56 5.69 -4.41 8.37
C PRO A 56 5.89 -4.63 6.86
N VAL A 57 5.14 -3.90 6.05
CA VAL A 57 5.35 -3.88 4.59
C VAL A 57 6.63 -3.12 4.25
N THR A 58 7.28 -3.56 3.17
CA THR A 58 8.52 -2.97 2.64
C THR A 58 8.32 -2.63 1.17
N TRP A 59 8.84 -1.49 0.74
CA TRP A 59 8.81 -1.04 -0.65
C TRP A 59 10.00 -0.11 -0.91
N ASP A 60 10.36 0.06 -2.18
CA ASP A 60 11.39 1.01 -2.58
C ASP A 60 10.82 2.42 -2.71
N CYS A 61 11.49 3.40 -2.12
CA CYS A 61 11.16 4.82 -2.28
C CYS A 61 12.37 5.71 -1.99
N ASN A 62 12.40 6.91 -2.58
CA ASN A 62 13.46 7.89 -2.34
C ASN A 62 12.95 9.34 -2.40
N CYS A 63 12.76 9.89 -3.61
CA CYS A 63 12.48 11.34 -3.77
C CYS A 63 11.08 11.81 -3.32
N LEU A 64 10.09 10.91 -3.30
CA LEU A 64 8.67 11.21 -3.03
C LEU A 64 7.97 12.22 -3.97
N GLU A 65 8.63 12.63 -5.05
CA GLU A 65 8.19 13.73 -5.93
C GLU A 65 8.14 13.34 -7.42
N GLU A 66 8.05 12.04 -7.74
CA GLU A 66 7.98 11.52 -9.13
C GLU A 66 9.22 11.85 -9.98
N VAL A 67 10.40 12.00 -9.34
CA VAL A 67 11.67 12.28 -10.03
C VAL A 67 12.52 11.02 -10.24
N CYS A 68 12.70 10.21 -9.19
CA CYS A 68 13.72 9.14 -9.19
C CYS A 68 13.28 7.78 -9.75
N GLY A 69 11.96 7.53 -9.84
CA GLY A 69 11.42 6.24 -10.27
C GLY A 69 11.54 5.07 -9.27
N SER A 70 12.18 5.23 -8.11
CA SER A 70 12.37 4.14 -7.14
C SER A 70 11.06 3.53 -6.62
N CYS A 71 9.98 4.32 -6.56
CA CYS A 71 8.67 3.86 -6.11
C CYS A 71 7.75 3.37 -7.24
N THR A 72 8.31 2.96 -8.38
CA THR A 72 7.54 2.37 -9.48
C THR A 72 7.01 1.01 -9.05
N MET A 73 5.69 0.82 -9.13
CA MET A 73 5.05 -0.47 -8.84
C MET A 73 3.78 -0.67 -9.66
N VAL A 74 3.22 -1.88 -9.61
CA VAL A 74 1.93 -2.18 -10.22
C VAL A 74 0.83 -1.79 -9.24
N ILE A 75 -0.09 -0.92 -9.67
CA ILE A 75 -1.21 -0.44 -8.86
C ILE A 75 -2.48 -0.65 -9.69
N ASN A 76 -3.37 -1.52 -9.21
CA ASN A 76 -4.56 -1.98 -9.92
C ASN A 76 -4.24 -2.51 -11.34
N GLY A 77 -3.19 -3.31 -11.45
CA GLY A 77 -2.77 -3.94 -12.71
C GLY A 77 -2.10 -3.00 -13.72
N ARG A 78 -1.81 -1.74 -13.34
CA ARG A 78 -1.09 -0.78 -14.19
C ARG A 78 0.17 -0.28 -13.49
N VAL A 79 1.25 -0.12 -14.24
CA VAL A 79 2.50 0.49 -13.73
C VAL A 79 2.25 1.96 -13.40
N ARG A 80 2.63 2.40 -12.19
CA ARG A 80 2.47 3.77 -11.69
C ARG A 80 3.59 4.14 -10.72
N GLN A 81 3.79 5.44 -10.48
CA GLN A 81 4.61 5.96 -9.38
C GLN A 81 3.77 6.02 -8.10
N ALA A 82 4.18 5.31 -7.05
CA ALA A 82 3.40 5.26 -5.81
C ALA A 82 3.32 6.62 -5.09
N CYS A 83 4.32 7.49 -5.26
CA CYS A 83 4.36 8.82 -4.64
C CYS A 83 3.32 9.81 -5.21
N THR A 84 2.79 9.57 -6.40
CA THR A 84 1.80 10.46 -7.05
C THR A 84 0.51 9.75 -7.42
N ALA A 85 0.41 8.44 -7.19
CA ALA A 85 -0.83 7.68 -7.29
C ALA A 85 -1.78 8.02 -6.13
N LEU A 86 -2.62 9.03 -6.33
CA LEU A 86 -3.63 9.46 -5.34
C LEU A 86 -4.74 8.43 -5.18
N VAL A 87 -5.07 8.10 -3.93
CA VAL A 87 -6.07 7.09 -3.52
C VAL A 87 -7.46 7.39 -4.07
N ASP A 88 -7.86 8.66 -4.08
CA ASP A 88 -9.18 9.11 -4.54
C ASP A 88 -9.39 8.91 -6.05
N LYS A 89 -8.31 8.79 -6.82
CA LYS A 89 -8.31 8.51 -8.27
C LYS A 89 -8.20 7.03 -8.60
N LEU A 90 -8.14 6.14 -7.61
CA LEU A 90 -7.99 4.70 -7.80
C LEU A 90 -9.29 3.95 -7.52
N LYS A 91 -9.56 2.92 -8.33
CA LYS A 91 -10.65 1.98 -8.05
C LYS A 91 -10.36 1.24 -6.74
N LYS A 92 -11.36 1.19 -5.86
CA LYS A 92 -11.34 0.43 -4.60
C LYS A 92 -11.95 -0.98 -4.81
N PRO A 93 -11.45 -2.05 -4.16
CA PRO A 93 -10.24 -2.08 -3.33
C PRO A 93 -8.96 -1.87 -4.17
N ILE A 94 -7.93 -1.28 -3.56
CA ILE A 94 -6.65 -1.04 -4.23
C ILE A 94 -5.78 -2.30 -4.14
N VAL A 95 -5.15 -2.70 -5.24
CA VAL A 95 -4.31 -3.89 -5.35
C VAL A 95 -2.90 -3.47 -5.77
N LEU A 96 -1.90 -3.82 -4.94
CA LEU A 96 -0.47 -3.52 -5.11
C LEU A 96 0.33 -4.79 -5.38
#